data_AF-A0A8T3U0W0-F1
#
_entry.id   AF-A0A8T3U0W0-F1
#
_cell.length_a   1.000
_cell.length_b   1.000
_cell.length_c   1.000
_cell.angle_alpha   90.00
_cell.angle_beta   90.00
_cell.angle_gamma   90.00
#
_symmetry.space_group_name_H-M   'P 1'
#
loop_
_entity.id
_entity.type
_entity.pdbx_description
1 polymer ?
#
loop_
_entity_poly.entity_id
_entity_poly.type
_entity_poly.pdbx_seq_one_letter_code
_entity_poly.pdbx_strand_id
1 'polypeptide(L)'
;MDTREEKKFTGSAEKMRGASRKQKTSLSRRIIIAALLSAGLLGLGGKHRENVQLKNMYTEEFQTLDANNMAASAINTTAEQILSQLNEDTFEKTHEYLIDSSNDLIEQLNGINKHRFEKYFQAAGIDTDKNQVFSVKITPDLIDKVNPENEKKTSYYLICDSRYIEANDIDSVKLEADLRDLVYENQNFSEKKLPDLKNNLKQYASEISTDKLAELTLINNNGKLISVNQNELEKRIEYKNKIENDPVQNFFLGTSEKQKEHLQEVRNSKIKNLPKMANTQIDNADDPDLHQPINGPDITEGPAHER
;
A
#
# COMPACT_ATOMS: atom_id res chain seq x y z
N MET A 1 36.02 35.99 -91.62
CA MET A 1 37.11 35.40 -92.42
C MET A 1 38.36 35.47 -91.56
N ASP A 2 39.01 34.40 -91.13
CA ASP A 2 38.83 32.98 -91.37
C ASP A 2 39.45 32.20 -90.21
N THR A 3 38.75 31.15 -89.81
CA THR A 3 39.21 29.98 -89.05
C THR A 3 40.08 29.08 -89.94
N ARG A 4 41.11 28.41 -89.38
CA ARG A 4 41.49 26.99 -89.65
C ARG A 4 42.75 26.59 -88.87
N GLU A 5 42.66 25.62 -87.95
CA GLU A 5 42.76 24.14 -88.10
C GLU A 5 44.22 23.64 -88.04
N GLU A 6 44.65 22.98 -86.95
CA GLU A 6 44.52 21.53 -86.62
C GLU A 6 45.74 20.69 -87.06
N LYS A 7 46.31 19.92 -86.11
CA LYS A 7 46.52 18.44 -86.16
C LYS A 7 47.36 17.98 -84.94
N LYS A 8 46.83 17.10 -84.05
CA LYS A 8 46.95 15.60 -84.01
C LYS A 8 48.37 15.14 -83.57
N PHE A 9 48.65 14.17 -82.66
CA PHE A 9 47.98 12.91 -82.30
C PHE A 9 48.71 12.23 -81.06
N THR A 10 47.92 11.64 -80.13
CA THR A 10 47.96 10.31 -79.42
C THR A 10 49.15 9.73 -78.61
N GLY A 11 48.80 9.19 -77.41
CA GLY A 11 49.32 7.98 -76.72
C GLY A 11 50.42 8.21 -75.68
N SER A 12 50.52 7.61 -74.48
CA SER A 12 49.77 6.57 -73.74
C SER A 12 50.13 6.69 -72.24
N ALA A 13 49.35 6.02 -71.40
CA ALA A 13 49.31 6.04 -69.93
C ALA A 13 50.64 5.73 -69.19
N GLU A 14 50.83 6.36 -68.02
CA GLU A 14 51.06 5.62 -66.77
C GLU A 14 50.73 6.45 -65.50
N LYS A 15 50.25 5.71 -64.50
CA LYS A 15 49.61 6.13 -63.23
C LYS A 15 50.48 7.05 -62.37
N MET A 16 49.87 7.98 -61.63
CA MET A 16 50.00 8.08 -60.16
C MET A 16 48.89 8.94 -59.51
N ARG A 17 48.10 8.27 -58.67
CA ARG A 17 47.46 8.68 -57.40
C ARG A 17 47.44 10.18 -57.03
N GLY A 18 46.25 10.70 -56.74
CA GLY A 18 46.07 11.98 -56.04
C GLY A 18 44.63 12.35 -55.75
N ALA A 19 44.06 11.72 -54.71
CA ALA A 19 42.74 11.87 -54.11
C ALA A 19 41.89 13.12 -54.45
N SER A 20 40.70 12.83 -55.01
CA SER A 20 39.50 13.67 -55.01
C SER A 20 39.18 14.19 -53.60
N ARG A 21 38.92 15.50 -53.50
CA ARG A 21 38.25 16.15 -52.37
C ARG A 21 36.94 15.43 -52.07
N LYS A 22 36.92 14.58 -51.04
CA LYS A 22 35.70 14.23 -50.32
C LYS A 22 35.64 15.12 -49.09
N GLN A 23 34.65 16.00 -49.03
CA GLN A 23 34.14 16.54 -47.78
C GLN A 23 33.75 15.34 -46.90
N LYS A 24 34.62 14.97 -45.94
CA LYS A 24 34.19 14.22 -44.77
C LYS A 24 33.40 15.20 -43.92
N THR A 25 32.08 15.18 -44.08
CA THR A 25 31.14 15.75 -43.13
C THR A 25 31.53 15.27 -41.73
N SER A 26 31.99 16.19 -40.88
CA SER A 26 32.17 15.94 -39.46
C SER A 26 30.78 15.74 -38.85
N LEU A 27 30.26 14.51 -38.95
CA LEU A 27 29.15 14.05 -38.14
C LEU A 27 29.60 14.19 -36.68
N SER A 28 29.24 15.34 -36.11
CA SER A 28 29.68 15.77 -34.79
C SER A 28 29.38 14.67 -33.77
N ARG A 29 30.27 14.48 -32.79
CA ARG A 29 30.05 13.56 -31.66
C ARG A 29 28.66 13.71 -31.03
N ARG A 30 28.02 14.89 -31.15
CA ARG A 30 26.64 15.16 -30.72
C ARG A 30 25.59 14.29 -31.42
N ILE A 31 25.73 14.00 -32.72
CA ILE A 31 24.80 13.13 -33.46
C ILE A 31 25.02 11.66 -33.09
N ILE A 32 26.26 11.25 -32.82
CA ILE A 32 26.57 9.88 -32.38
C ILE A 32 26.09 9.66 -30.94
N ILE A 33 26.24 10.65 -30.05
CA ILE A 33 25.66 10.61 -28.70
C ILE A 33 24.13 10.59 -28.76
N ALA A 34 23.51 11.43 -29.59
CA ALA A 34 22.06 11.41 -29.79
C ALA A 34 21.59 10.06 -30.34
N ALA A 35 22.30 9.46 -31.31
CA ALA A 35 21.95 8.15 -31.86
C ALA A 35 22.20 6.99 -30.86
N LEU A 36 23.23 7.08 -30.01
CA LEU A 36 23.48 6.10 -28.93
C LEU A 36 22.46 6.22 -27.80
N LEU A 37 22.04 7.45 -27.46
CA LEU A 37 20.91 7.71 -26.56
C LEU A 37 19.61 7.15 -27.17
N SER A 38 19.38 7.34 -28.47
CA SER A 38 18.24 6.79 -29.23
C SER A 38 18.25 5.26 -29.38
N ALA A 39 19.44 4.64 -29.42
CA ALA A 39 19.56 3.18 -29.48
C ALA A 39 19.44 2.54 -28.09
N GLY A 40 19.91 3.20 -27.03
CA GLY A 40 19.64 2.82 -25.63
C GLY A 40 18.18 3.06 -25.21
N LEU A 41 17.51 4.03 -25.84
CA LEU A 41 16.10 4.41 -25.64
C LEU A 41 15.08 3.29 -25.94
N LEU A 42 15.45 2.26 -26.71
CA LEU A 42 14.55 1.13 -27.02
C LEU A 42 14.68 -0.05 -26.04
N GLY A 43 15.70 -0.05 -25.16
CA GLY A 43 15.98 -1.18 -24.26
C GLY A 43 15.21 -1.15 -22.93
N LEU A 44 14.80 0.04 -22.47
CA LEU A 44 13.99 0.22 -21.27
C LEU A 44 12.55 0.48 -21.71
N GLY A 45 11.74 -0.57 -21.83
CA GLY A 45 10.34 -0.44 -22.25
C GLY A 45 9.58 0.60 -21.41
N GLY A 46 8.63 1.31 -22.02
CA GLY A 46 7.90 2.43 -21.38
C GLY A 46 7.33 2.10 -19.99
N LYS A 47 6.85 0.86 -19.80
CA LYS A 47 6.35 0.36 -18.50
C LYS A 47 7.42 0.35 -17.40
N HIS A 48 8.67 0.01 -17.71
CA HIS A 48 9.73 -0.01 -16.72
C HIS A 48 10.05 1.41 -16.25
N ARG A 49 10.14 2.36 -17.20
CA ARG A 49 10.34 3.77 -16.90
C ARG A 49 9.21 4.32 -16.02
N GLU A 50 7.96 4.10 -16.40
CA GLU A 50 6.79 4.55 -15.63
C GLU A 50 6.80 3.99 -14.19
N ASN A 51 7.13 2.71 -14.03
CA ASN A 51 7.24 2.09 -12.71
C ASN A 51 8.33 2.71 -11.83
N VAL A 52 9.50 3.02 -12.40
CA VAL A 52 10.60 3.66 -11.66
C VAL A 52 10.21 5.09 -11.27
N GLN A 53 9.61 5.85 -12.18
CA GLN A 53 9.15 7.22 -11.93
C GLN A 53 8.10 7.28 -10.82
N LEU A 54 7.11 6.36 -10.86
CA LEU A 54 6.11 6.21 -9.81
C LEU A 54 6.74 5.84 -8.48
N LYS A 55 7.65 4.86 -8.46
CA LYS A 55 8.34 4.43 -7.24
C LYS A 55 9.13 5.58 -6.60
N ASN A 56 9.85 6.37 -7.39
CA ASN A 56 10.59 7.52 -6.89
C ASN A 56 9.67 8.59 -6.27
N MET A 57 8.54 8.89 -6.91
CA MET A 57 7.53 9.80 -6.38
C MET A 57 6.99 9.31 -5.03
N TYR A 58 6.58 8.05 -4.93
CA TYR A 58 6.13 7.50 -3.63
C TYR A 58 7.22 7.55 -2.57
N THR A 59 8.47 7.33 -2.95
CA THR A 59 9.61 7.42 -2.03
C THR A 59 9.81 8.83 -1.48
N GLU A 60 9.57 9.88 -2.27
CA GLU A 60 9.57 11.27 -1.76
C GLU A 60 8.43 11.48 -0.78
N GLU A 61 7.23 11.02 -1.10
CA GLU A 61 6.07 11.18 -0.22
C GLU A 61 6.24 10.43 1.10
N PHE A 62 6.77 9.20 1.07
CA PHE A 62 7.06 8.45 2.29
C PHE A 62 8.07 9.17 3.20
N GLN A 63 9.03 9.90 2.64
CA GLN A 63 9.98 10.70 3.45
C GLN A 63 9.32 11.87 4.19
N THR A 64 8.11 12.28 3.78
CA THR A 64 7.34 13.33 4.45
C THR A 64 6.44 12.80 5.56
N LEU A 65 6.37 11.48 5.75
CA LEU A 65 5.54 10.85 6.76
C LEU A 65 6.37 10.52 8.01
N ASP A 66 5.77 10.77 9.16
CA ASP A 66 6.32 10.32 10.43
C ASP A 66 5.81 8.91 10.75
N ALA A 67 6.75 8.01 11.07
CA ALA A 67 6.40 6.70 11.63
C ALA A 67 6.01 6.88 13.10
N ASN A 68 4.88 6.31 13.53
CA ASN A 68 4.45 6.36 14.93
C ASN A 68 5.17 5.29 15.79
N ASN A 69 6.51 5.37 15.82
CA ASN A 69 7.37 4.38 16.47
C ASN A 69 7.12 4.27 17.98
N MET A 70 6.77 5.38 18.63
CA MET A 70 6.47 5.39 20.07
C MET A 70 5.20 4.59 20.38
N ALA A 71 4.13 4.78 19.60
CA ALA A 71 2.92 3.98 19.77
C ALA A 71 3.17 2.50 19.45
N ALA A 72 3.95 2.20 18.39
CA ALA A 72 4.31 0.83 18.05
C ALA A 72 5.06 0.13 19.19
N SER A 73 5.97 0.83 19.87
CA SER A 73 6.67 0.29 21.05
C SER A 73 5.75 0.07 22.25
N ALA A 74 4.81 0.98 22.51
CA ALA A 74 3.84 0.84 23.59
C ALA A 74 2.91 -0.37 23.38
N ILE A 75 2.49 -0.60 22.13
CA ILE A 75 1.72 -1.78 21.74
C ILE A 75 2.51 -3.06 21.99
N ASN A 76 3.79 -3.09 21.61
CA ASN A 76 4.63 -4.26 21.87
C ASN A 76 4.75 -4.56 23.38
N THR A 77 4.90 -3.53 24.21
CA THR A 77 4.89 -3.70 25.68
C THR A 77 3.57 -4.25 26.19
N THR A 78 2.43 -3.73 25.73
CA THR A 78 1.10 -4.23 26.11
C THR A 78 0.94 -5.70 25.71
N ALA A 79 1.38 -6.07 24.52
CA ALA A 79 1.36 -7.45 24.04
C ALA A 79 2.22 -8.40 24.90
N GLU A 80 3.43 -7.97 25.27
CA GLU A 80 4.32 -8.72 26.17
C GLU A 80 3.70 -8.91 27.56
N GLN A 81 3.00 -7.89 28.06
CA GLN A 81 2.25 -7.99 29.33
C GLN A 81 1.13 -9.02 29.24
N ILE A 82 0.31 -8.98 28.18
CA ILE A 82 -0.73 -10.01 27.92
C ILE A 82 -0.11 -11.40 27.92
N LEU A 83 0.99 -11.60 27.18
CA LEU A 83 1.68 -12.90 27.12
C LEU A 83 2.16 -13.39 28.49
N SER A 84 2.67 -12.49 29.34
CA SER A 84 3.14 -12.85 30.69
C SER A 84 2.00 -13.35 31.61
N GLN A 85 0.78 -12.91 31.35
CA GLN A 85 -0.41 -13.13 32.18
C GLN A 85 -1.28 -14.31 31.71
N LEU A 86 -1.06 -14.82 30.48
CA LEU A 86 -1.79 -15.98 29.95
C LEU A 86 -1.65 -17.24 30.81
N ASN A 87 -0.59 -17.34 31.60
CA ASN A 87 -0.29 -18.49 32.46
C ASN A 87 -0.76 -18.32 33.92
N GLU A 88 -1.43 -17.23 34.29
CA GLU A 88 -1.95 -17.07 35.66
C GLU A 88 -3.16 -17.99 35.93
N ASP A 89 -3.22 -18.52 37.16
CA ASP A 89 -4.08 -19.63 37.55
C ASP A 89 -5.48 -19.23 38.07
N THR A 90 -5.77 -17.93 38.30
CA THR A 90 -7.08 -17.51 38.86
C THR A 90 -8.11 -17.17 37.79
N PHE A 91 -8.98 -18.14 37.49
CA PHE A 91 -9.85 -18.23 36.32
C PHE A 91 -10.69 -16.98 35.93
N GLU A 92 -11.49 -16.42 36.86
CA GLU A 92 -12.37 -15.27 36.55
C GLU A 92 -11.58 -13.96 36.41
N LYS A 93 -10.59 -13.75 37.27
CA LYS A 93 -9.68 -12.59 37.20
C LYS A 93 -8.83 -12.62 35.93
N THR A 94 -8.39 -13.81 35.50
CA THR A 94 -7.66 -13.97 34.24
C THR A 94 -8.55 -13.62 33.05
N HIS A 95 -9.82 -14.00 33.05
CA HIS A 95 -10.72 -13.65 31.95
C HIS A 95 -10.96 -12.14 31.85
N GLU A 96 -11.37 -11.50 32.96
CA GLU A 96 -11.58 -10.05 33.02
C GLU A 96 -10.33 -9.28 32.59
N TYR A 97 -9.16 -9.64 33.15
CA TYR A 97 -7.88 -9.05 32.77
C TYR A 97 -7.56 -9.19 31.27
N LEU A 98 -7.78 -10.39 30.69
CA LEU A 98 -7.48 -10.63 29.28
C LEU A 98 -8.40 -9.83 28.37
N ILE A 99 -9.68 -9.68 28.74
CA ILE A 99 -10.63 -8.85 27.98
C ILE A 99 -10.25 -7.38 28.08
N ASP A 100 -9.98 -6.86 29.27
CA ASP A 100 -9.58 -5.46 29.49
C ASP A 100 -8.28 -5.13 28.75
N SER A 101 -7.26 -5.98 28.89
CA SER A 101 -5.98 -5.79 28.19
C SER A 101 -6.13 -5.88 26.66
N SER A 102 -7.07 -6.71 26.17
CA SER A 102 -7.36 -6.79 24.74
C SER A 102 -8.05 -5.52 24.25
N ASN A 103 -8.96 -4.94 25.04
CA ASN A 103 -9.58 -3.66 24.73
C ASN A 103 -8.56 -2.52 24.71
N ASP A 104 -7.64 -2.48 25.68
CA ASP A 104 -6.53 -1.50 25.70
C ASP A 104 -5.66 -1.64 24.44
N LEU A 105 -5.35 -2.87 24.03
CA LEU A 105 -4.59 -3.15 22.80
C LEU A 105 -5.36 -2.70 21.55
N ILE A 106 -6.67 -2.95 21.48
CA ILE A 106 -7.55 -2.47 20.41
C ILE A 106 -7.51 -0.94 20.33
N GLU A 107 -7.61 -0.23 21.46
CA GLU A 107 -7.56 1.24 21.49
C GLU A 107 -6.21 1.78 20.99
N GLN A 108 -5.09 1.17 21.40
CA GLN A 108 -3.76 1.56 20.93
C GLN A 108 -3.58 1.31 19.42
N LEU A 109 -4.03 0.17 18.91
CA LEU A 109 -4.00 -0.15 17.47
C LEU A 109 -4.88 0.83 16.68
N ASN A 110 -6.07 1.11 17.19
CA ASN A 110 -6.99 2.10 16.63
C ASN A 110 -6.32 3.48 16.56
N GLY A 111 -5.61 3.90 17.60
CA GLY A 111 -4.85 5.15 17.63
C GLY A 111 -3.80 5.26 16.51
N ILE A 112 -3.06 4.18 16.26
CA ILE A 112 -2.10 4.13 15.13
C ILE A 112 -2.84 4.19 13.78
N ASN A 113 -3.90 3.42 13.62
CA ASN A 113 -4.67 3.38 12.39
C ASN A 113 -5.33 4.74 12.10
N LYS A 114 -5.91 5.40 13.11
CA LYS A 114 -6.46 6.75 13.00
C LYS A 114 -5.39 7.74 12.53
N HIS A 115 -4.25 7.79 13.22
CA HIS A 115 -3.15 8.70 12.85
C HIS A 115 -2.68 8.51 11.39
N ARG A 116 -2.63 7.27 10.92
CA ARG A 116 -2.21 6.95 9.55
C ARG A 116 -3.22 7.37 8.48
N PHE A 117 -4.51 7.19 8.77
CA PHE A 117 -5.55 7.16 7.74
C PHE A 117 -6.55 8.32 7.81
N GLU A 118 -6.59 9.09 8.90
CA GLU A 118 -7.51 10.23 9.07
C GLU A 118 -7.45 11.20 7.89
N LYS A 119 -6.25 11.50 7.38
CA LYS A 119 -6.04 12.43 6.27
C LYS A 119 -6.75 11.99 4.98
N TYR A 120 -6.91 10.69 4.76
CA TYR A 120 -7.60 10.18 3.57
C TYR A 120 -9.12 10.29 3.72
N PHE A 121 -9.65 10.02 4.90
CA PHE A 121 -11.08 10.20 5.19
C PHE A 121 -11.48 11.68 5.19
N GLN A 122 -10.65 12.55 5.78
CA GLN A 122 -10.83 14.01 5.71
C GLN A 122 -10.80 14.52 4.26
N ALA A 123 -9.85 14.05 3.44
CA ALA A 123 -9.79 14.39 2.03
C ALA A 123 -11.00 13.85 1.22
N ALA A 124 -11.66 12.79 1.70
CA ALA A 124 -12.91 12.27 1.17
C ALA A 124 -14.17 13.02 1.67
N GLY A 125 -13.99 14.03 2.52
CA GLY A 125 -15.05 14.86 3.09
C GLY A 125 -15.70 14.30 4.35
N ILE A 126 -15.06 13.32 5.01
CA ILE A 126 -15.54 12.75 6.28
C ILE A 126 -14.92 13.50 7.45
N ASP A 127 -15.76 13.87 8.42
CA ASP A 127 -15.34 14.51 9.66
C ASP A 127 -14.85 13.43 10.66
N THR A 128 -13.54 13.26 10.77
CA THR A 128 -12.89 12.25 11.63
C THR A 128 -12.83 12.65 13.11
N ASP A 129 -13.27 13.87 13.45
CA ASP A 129 -13.45 14.29 14.84
C ASP A 129 -14.83 13.85 15.36
N LYS A 130 -15.81 13.70 14.46
CA LYS A 130 -17.15 13.19 14.77
C LYS A 130 -17.31 11.68 14.55
N ASN A 131 -16.60 11.13 13.58
CA ASN A 131 -16.69 9.73 13.20
C ASN A 131 -15.36 9.03 13.49
N GLN A 132 -15.43 7.92 14.23
CA GLN A 132 -14.23 7.15 14.55
C GLN A 132 -13.75 6.38 13.31
N VAL A 133 -12.43 6.28 13.16
CA VAL A 133 -11.81 5.33 12.21
C VAL A 133 -11.60 4.03 12.96
N PHE A 134 -12.09 2.91 12.44
CA PHE A 134 -11.89 1.60 13.07
C PHE A 134 -11.72 0.50 12.01
N SER A 135 -11.14 -0.61 12.44
CA SER A 135 -10.84 -1.76 11.59
C SER A 135 -11.91 -2.83 11.71
N VAL A 136 -12.31 -3.41 10.58
CA VAL A 136 -13.33 -4.46 10.50
C VAL A 136 -12.86 -5.58 9.59
N LYS A 137 -13.19 -6.81 9.97
CA LYS A 137 -13.04 -7.99 9.13
C LYS A 137 -14.38 -8.35 8.53
N ILE A 138 -14.44 -8.37 7.20
CA ILE A 138 -15.66 -8.68 6.47
C ILE A 138 -15.56 -10.11 5.90
N THR A 139 -16.36 -11.01 6.47
CA THR A 139 -16.49 -12.42 6.08
C THR A 139 -17.70 -12.63 5.16
N PRO A 140 -17.79 -13.74 4.40
CA PRO A 140 -18.95 -14.00 3.52
C PRO A 140 -20.30 -13.88 4.24
N ASP A 141 -20.40 -14.41 5.47
CA ASP A 141 -21.65 -14.38 6.25
C ASP A 141 -22.02 -12.95 6.68
N LEU A 142 -21.01 -12.09 6.89
CA LEU A 142 -21.21 -10.67 7.19
C LEU A 142 -21.59 -9.87 5.94
N ILE A 143 -20.94 -10.13 4.80
CA ILE A 143 -21.22 -9.48 3.50
C ILE A 143 -22.69 -9.62 3.13
N ASP A 144 -23.23 -10.84 3.23
CA ASP A 144 -24.60 -11.11 2.82
C ASP A 144 -25.64 -10.37 3.69
N LYS A 145 -25.25 -9.95 4.90
CA LYS A 145 -26.10 -9.18 5.83
C LYS A 145 -25.90 -7.68 5.71
N VAL A 146 -24.66 -7.23 5.46
CA VAL A 146 -24.25 -5.84 5.62
C VAL A 146 -23.97 -5.15 4.28
N ASN A 147 -23.53 -5.86 3.23
CA ASN A 147 -23.20 -5.26 1.93
C ASN A 147 -23.17 -6.28 0.75
N PRO A 148 -24.27 -6.49 0.01
CA PRO A 148 -24.40 -7.60 -0.93
C PRO A 148 -23.63 -7.50 -2.28
N GLU A 149 -23.05 -6.36 -2.67
CA GLU A 149 -22.61 -6.20 -4.08
C GLU A 149 -21.20 -5.64 -4.36
N ASN A 150 -20.46 -5.08 -3.39
CA ASN A 150 -19.22 -4.33 -3.71
C ASN A 150 -17.95 -4.67 -2.91
N GLU A 151 -18.03 -5.63 -1.99
CA GLU A 151 -16.90 -6.00 -1.12
C GLU A 151 -16.33 -7.37 -1.47
N LYS A 152 -15.03 -7.54 -1.23
CA LYS A 152 -14.37 -8.83 -1.43
C LYS A 152 -14.68 -9.72 -0.23
N LYS A 153 -14.99 -10.98 -0.53
CA LYS A 153 -15.11 -12.04 0.48
C LYS A 153 -13.81 -12.18 1.27
N THR A 154 -13.92 -12.17 2.60
CA THR A 154 -12.81 -12.33 3.53
C THR A 154 -11.75 -11.24 3.33
N SER A 155 -12.08 -10.02 3.75
CA SER A 155 -11.19 -8.87 3.61
C SER A 155 -11.26 -7.94 4.81
N TYR A 156 -10.17 -7.21 5.03
CA TYR A 156 -10.01 -6.26 6.11
C TYR A 156 -10.19 -4.85 5.58
N TYR A 157 -10.95 -4.06 6.33
CA TYR A 157 -11.35 -2.72 5.94
C TYR A 157 -11.12 -1.74 7.08
N LEU A 158 -10.73 -0.52 6.72
CA LEU A 158 -10.86 0.65 7.58
C LEU A 158 -12.15 1.35 7.24
N ILE A 159 -12.97 1.63 8.24
CA ILE A 159 -14.28 2.28 8.09
C ILE A 159 -14.28 3.58 8.87
N CYS A 160 -14.90 4.60 8.29
CA CYS A 160 -15.19 5.86 8.96
C CYS A 160 -16.43 6.47 8.30
N ASP A 161 -17.52 6.62 9.06
CA ASP A 161 -18.83 7.02 8.54
C ASP A 161 -19.20 6.13 7.33
N SER A 162 -19.76 6.71 6.28
CA SER A 162 -20.19 5.99 5.08
C SER A 162 -19.06 5.53 4.16
N ARG A 163 -17.77 5.64 4.51
CA ARG A 163 -16.63 5.39 3.60
C ARG A 163 -15.70 4.31 4.14
N TYR A 164 -15.06 3.59 3.22
CA TYR A 164 -14.11 2.55 3.59
C TYR A 164 -12.86 2.50 2.71
N ILE A 165 -11.81 1.87 3.24
CA ILE A 165 -10.56 1.56 2.55
C ILE A 165 -10.23 0.08 2.75
N GLU A 166 -10.03 -0.67 1.66
CA GLU A 166 -9.52 -2.06 1.72
C GLU A 166 -8.06 -2.05 2.21
N ALA A 167 -7.77 -2.78 3.28
CA ALA A 167 -6.51 -2.74 4.02
C ALA A 167 -5.95 -4.13 4.35
N ASN A 168 -6.17 -5.07 3.43
CA ASN A 168 -5.69 -6.45 3.49
C ASN A 168 -4.17 -6.63 3.64
N ASP A 169 -3.37 -5.59 3.42
CA ASP A 169 -1.91 -5.67 3.51
C ASP A 169 -1.36 -4.85 4.70
N ILE A 170 -2.23 -4.40 5.62
CA ILE A 170 -1.82 -3.60 6.79
C ILE A 170 -2.00 -4.42 8.07
N ASP A 171 -0.89 -4.81 8.69
CA ASP A 171 -0.90 -5.69 9.86
C ASP A 171 -1.64 -5.10 11.07
N SER A 172 -1.50 -3.79 11.32
CA SER A 172 -2.22 -3.12 12.41
C SER A 172 -3.74 -3.10 12.24
N VAL A 173 -4.22 -3.14 11.00
CA VAL A 173 -5.66 -3.18 10.69
C VAL A 173 -6.21 -4.58 10.90
N LYS A 174 -5.49 -5.60 10.40
CA LYS A 174 -5.88 -7.00 10.61
C LYS A 174 -5.98 -7.34 12.08
N LEU A 175 -4.92 -7.00 12.81
CA LEU A 175 -4.82 -7.29 14.23
C LEU A 175 -5.91 -6.59 15.05
N GLU A 176 -6.20 -5.32 14.77
CA GLU A 176 -7.31 -4.60 15.43
C GLU A 176 -8.64 -5.30 15.16
N ALA A 177 -8.93 -5.64 13.90
CA ALA A 177 -10.19 -6.28 13.52
C ALA A 177 -10.34 -7.68 14.15
N ASP A 178 -9.31 -8.52 14.05
CA ASP A 178 -9.31 -9.87 14.60
C ASP A 178 -9.41 -9.86 16.15
N LEU A 179 -8.79 -8.88 16.83
CA LEU A 179 -8.94 -8.69 18.27
C LEU A 179 -10.35 -8.26 18.66
N ARG A 180 -10.99 -7.37 17.90
CA ARG A 180 -12.38 -6.94 18.15
C ARG A 180 -13.32 -8.13 18.09
N ASP A 181 -13.21 -8.97 17.07
CA ASP A 181 -14.02 -10.18 16.93
C ASP A 181 -13.76 -11.14 18.11
N LEU A 182 -12.48 -11.33 18.49
CA LEU A 182 -12.12 -12.20 19.61
C LEU A 182 -12.71 -11.71 20.94
N VAL A 183 -12.63 -10.41 21.22
CA VAL A 183 -13.23 -9.81 22.42
C VAL A 183 -14.74 -9.96 22.39
N TYR A 184 -15.38 -9.66 21.26
CA TYR A 184 -16.84 -9.80 21.12
C TYR A 184 -17.31 -11.23 21.41
N GLU A 185 -16.67 -12.23 20.80
CA GLU A 185 -17.01 -13.65 21.00
C GLU A 185 -16.84 -14.14 22.44
N ASN A 186 -16.03 -13.43 23.23
CA ASN A 186 -15.66 -13.76 24.59
C ASN A 186 -16.11 -12.71 25.62
N GLN A 187 -17.05 -11.81 25.29
CA GLN A 187 -17.56 -10.81 26.26
C GLN A 187 -18.13 -11.45 27.53
N ASN A 188 -18.76 -12.62 27.36
CA ASN A 188 -19.25 -13.41 28.47
C ASN A 188 -18.29 -14.55 28.75
N PHE A 189 -17.94 -14.68 30.03
CA PHE A 189 -17.09 -15.74 30.51
C PHE A 189 -17.62 -17.14 30.10
N SER A 190 -16.72 -17.97 29.57
CA SER A 190 -16.98 -19.36 29.27
C SER A 190 -15.73 -20.21 29.47
N GLU A 191 -15.79 -21.16 30.40
CA GLU A 191 -14.72 -22.12 30.64
C GLU A 191 -14.35 -22.93 29.40
N LYS A 192 -15.33 -23.18 28.52
CA LYS A 192 -15.10 -23.89 27.25
C LYS A 192 -14.33 -23.07 26.22
N LYS A 193 -14.54 -21.76 26.17
CA LYS A 193 -13.90 -20.85 25.19
C LYS A 193 -12.53 -20.35 25.66
N LEU A 194 -12.24 -20.40 26.97
CA LEU A 194 -11.00 -19.85 27.52
C LEU A 194 -9.71 -20.39 26.87
N PRO A 195 -9.55 -21.70 26.61
CA PRO A 195 -8.36 -22.21 25.93
C PRO A 195 -8.16 -21.57 24.55
N ASP A 196 -9.24 -21.41 23.79
CA ASP A 196 -9.21 -20.81 22.44
C ASP A 196 -8.89 -19.31 22.52
N LEU A 197 -9.49 -18.58 23.47
CA LEU A 197 -9.15 -17.18 23.75
C LEU A 197 -7.65 -17.02 24.03
N LYS A 198 -7.10 -17.84 24.94
CA LYS A 198 -5.67 -17.80 25.29
C LYS A 198 -4.78 -18.12 24.09
N ASN A 199 -5.15 -19.12 23.28
CA ASN A 199 -4.40 -19.49 22.08
C ASN A 199 -4.39 -18.39 21.03
N ASN A 200 -5.55 -17.76 20.77
CA ASN A 200 -5.68 -16.66 19.82
C ASN A 200 -4.90 -15.43 20.30
N LEU A 201 -5.01 -15.04 21.57
CA LEU A 201 -4.22 -13.94 22.13
C LEU A 201 -2.71 -14.20 22.06
N LYS A 202 -2.28 -15.44 22.32
CA LYS A 202 -0.88 -15.82 22.15
C LYS A 202 -0.41 -15.69 20.71
N GLN A 203 -1.24 -16.11 19.75
CA GLN A 203 -0.94 -15.96 18.33
C GLN A 203 -0.84 -14.48 17.96
N TYR A 204 -1.86 -13.68 18.26
CA TYR A 204 -1.92 -12.26 17.95
C TYR A 204 -0.77 -11.47 18.55
N ALA A 205 -0.44 -11.74 19.83
CA ALA A 205 0.70 -11.11 20.47
C ALA A 205 2.04 -11.51 19.83
N SER A 206 2.16 -12.73 19.27
CA SER A 206 3.37 -13.15 18.54
C SER A 206 3.50 -12.54 17.15
N GLU A 207 2.40 -12.06 16.57
CA GLU A 207 2.38 -11.40 15.26
C GLU A 207 2.74 -9.90 15.35
N ILE A 208 2.59 -9.32 16.54
CA ILE A 208 3.00 -7.95 16.85
C ILE A 208 4.51 -7.82 16.75
N SER A 209 4.96 -6.87 15.94
CA SER A 209 6.33 -6.40 15.97
C SER A 209 6.37 -4.91 15.68
N THR A 210 7.32 -4.22 16.33
CA THR A 210 7.51 -2.78 16.11
C THR A 210 7.73 -2.49 14.63
N ASP A 211 8.50 -3.31 13.91
CA ASP A 211 8.78 -3.10 12.48
C ASP A 211 7.52 -3.11 11.61
N LYS A 212 6.58 -4.03 11.86
CA LYS A 212 5.30 -4.12 11.15
C LYS A 212 4.35 -2.99 11.55
N LEU A 213 4.31 -2.70 12.85
CA LEU A 213 3.45 -1.65 13.41
C LEU A 213 3.99 -0.24 13.20
N ALA A 214 5.23 -0.07 12.75
CA ALA A 214 5.85 1.20 12.41
C ALA A 214 5.82 1.52 10.91
N GLU A 215 5.21 0.67 10.08
CA GLU A 215 5.15 0.91 8.63
C GLU A 215 4.50 2.25 8.26
N LEU A 216 5.04 2.88 7.24
CA LEU A 216 4.47 4.07 6.62
C LEU A 216 3.49 3.65 5.54
N THR A 217 2.32 4.27 5.49
CA THR A 217 1.24 3.87 4.57
C THR A 217 0.79 5.02 3.65
N LEU A 218 0.60 4.69 2.38
CA LEU A 218 0.09 5.61 1.36
C LEU A 218 -1.01 4.95 0.51
N ILE A 219 -1.92 5.76 -0.04
CA ILE A 219 -2.79 5.33 -1.14
C ILE A 219 -2.06 5.58 -2.46
N ASN A 220 -1.94 4.55 -3.31
CA ASN A 220 -1.31 4.67 -4.61
C ASN A 220 -2.26 5.31 -5.66
N ASN A 221 -1.76 5.63 -6.86
CA ASN A 221 -2.56 6.27 -7.90
C ASN A 221 -3.75 5.43 -8.40
N ASN A 222 -3.80 4.13 -8.06
CA ASN A 222 -4.92 3.24 -8.36
C ASN A 222 -5.96 3.17 -7.22
N GLY A 223 -5.75 3.90 -6.12
CA GLY A 223 -6.64 3.88 -4.95
C GLY A 223 -6.39 2.71 -3.99
N LYS A 224 -5.26 1.99 -4.11
CA LYS A 224 -4.90 0.88 -3.22
C LYS A 224 -3.86 1.30 -2.19
N LEU A 225 -3.92 0.74 -0.99
CA LEU A 225 -2.89 0.95 0.02
C LEU A 225 -1.56 0.31 -0.40
N ILE A 226 -0.48 1.00 -0.04
CA ILE A 226 0.90 0.52 -0.10
C ILE A 226 1.56 0.87 1.23
N SER A 227 2.39 -0.03 1.74
CA SER A 227 3.17 0.20 2.95
C SER A 227 4.66 0.00 2.70
N VAL A 228 5.48 0.63 3.53
CA VAL A 228 6.93 0.41 3.60
C VAL A 228 7.38 0.53 5.05
N ASN A 229 8.27 -0.37 5.46
CA ASN A 229 9.04 -0.18 6.71
C ASN A 229 10.27 0.71 6.46
N GLN A 230 10.92 1.11 7.55
CA GLN A 230 12.07 2.00 7.53
C GLN A 230 13.25 1.44 6.70
N ASN A 231 13.57 0.15 6.88
CA ASN A 231 14.65 -0.53 6.16
C ASN A 231 14.40 -0.54 4.63
N GLU A 232 13.15 -0.74 4.21
CA GLU A 232 12.79 -0.66 2.80
C GLU A 232 12.83 0.77 2.29
N LEU A 233 12.34 1.75 3.06
CA LEU A 233 12.38 3.16 2.69
C LEU A 233 13.82 3.62 2.43
N GLU A 234 14.76 3.27 3.30
CA GLU A 234 16.18 3.61 3.13
C GLU A 234 16.78 3.05 1.83
N LYS A 235 16.48 1.79 1.50
CA LYS A 235 16.89 1.18 0.22
C LYS A 235 16.28 1.91 -0.98
N ARG A 236 15.02 2.34 -0.87
CA ARG A 236 14.35 3.11 -1.92
C ARG A 236 14.97 4.50 -2.08
N ILE A 237 15.34 5.17 -0.99
CA ILE A 237 16.04 6.47 -1.00
C ILE A 237 17.40 6.34 -1.66
N GLU A 238 18.20 5.31 -1.29
CA GLU A 238 19.50 5.08 -1.89
C GLU A 238 19.40 4.85 -3.41
N TYR A 239 18.43 4.04 -3.84
CA TYR A 239 18.18 3.78 -5.25
C TYR A 239 17.75 5.04 -6.01
N LYS A 240 16.84 5.83 -5.43
CA LYS A 240 16.40 7.12 -5.99
C LYS A 240 17.59 8.07 -6.16
N ASN A 241 18.42 8.23 -5.13
CA ASN A 241 19.60 9.11 -5.16
C ASN A 241 20.61 8.67 -6.23
N LYS A 242 20.76 7.36 -6.49
CA LYS A 242 21.59 6.86 -7.60
C LYS A 242 21.07 7.29 -8.97
N ILE A 243 19.75 7.30 -9.16
CA ILE A 243 19.13 7.78 -10.40
C ILE A 243 19.31 9.29 -10.55
N GLU A 244 19.01 10.06 -9.51
CA GLU A 244 19.02 11.52 -9.57
C GLU A 244 20.42 12.11 -9.77
N ASN A 245 21.44 11.47 -9.19
CA ASN A 245 22.83 11.92 -9.30
C ASN A 245 23.54 11.47 -10.59
N ASP A 246 22.95 10.56 -11.38
CA ASP A 246 23.45 10.19 -12.71
C ASP A 246 22.68 10.99 -13.78
N PRO A 247 23.32 11.91 -14.53
CA PRO A 247 22.62 12.76 -15.49
C PRO A 247 21.90 11.99 -16.61
N VAL A 248 22.43 10.83 -17.01
CA VAL A 248 21.84 9.99 -18.06
C VAL A 248 20.63 9.25 -17.50
N GLN A 249 20.76 8.63 -16.32
CA GLN A 249 19.64 7.95 -15.65
C GLN A 249 18.54 8.93 -15.29
N ASN A 250 18.87 10.10 -14.73
CA ASN A 250 17.89 11.13 -14.38
C ASN A 250 17.12 11.62 -15.62
N PHE A 251 17.80 11.79 -16.76
CA PHE A 251 17.13 12.17 -18.00
C PHE A 251 16.09 11.13 -18.47
N PHE A 252 16.39 9.83 -18.31
CA PHE A 252 15.51 8.75 -18.75
C PHE A 252 14.47 8.32 -17.72
N LEU A 253 14.82 8.30 -16.44
CA LEU A 253 14.06 7.70 -15.34
C LEU A 253 13.62 8.72 -14.28
N GLY A 254 14.11 9.96 -14.35
CA GLY A 254 13.65 11.04 -13.48
C GLY A 254 12.19 11.41 -13.74
N THR A 255 11.52 11.90 -12.70
CA THR A 255 10.13 12.35 -12.76
C THR A 255 10.10 13.87 -12.77
N SER A 256 9.44 14.47 -13.76
CA SER A 256 9.28 15.94 -13.81
C SER A 256 8.22 16.44 -12.83
N GLU A 257 8.34 17.69 -12.36
CA GLU A 257 7.36 18.29 -11.45
C GLU A 257 5.92 18.24 -11.97
N LYS A 258 5.71 18.56 -13.26
CA LYS A 258 4.38 18.45 -13.89
C LYS A 258 3.79 17.03 -13.85
N GLN A 259 4.64 16.01 -13.98
CA GLN A 259 4.20 14.62 -13.87
C GLN A 259 3.85 14.26 -12.43
N LYS A 260 4.64 14.72 -11.46
CA LYS A 260 4.34 14.53 -10.03
C LYS A 260 2.99 15.16 -9.67
N GLU A 261 2.79 16.43 -10.05
CA GLU A 261 1.53 17.16 -9.85
C GLU A 261 0.34 16.39 -10.44
N HIS A 262 0.44 15.97 -11.70
CA HIS A 262 -0.62 15.21 -12.37
C HIS A 262 -0.95 13.89 -11.65
N LEU A 263 0.07 13.12 -11.25
CA LEU A 263 -0.14 11.86 -10.53
C LEU A 263 -0.77 12.11 -9.15
N GLN A 264 -0.34 13.16 -8.45
CA GLN A 264 -0.92 13.56 -7.18
C GLN A 264 -2.39 13.98 -7.34
N GLU A 265 -2.74 14.71 -8.40
CA GLU A 265 -4.13 15.04 -8.73
C GLU A 265 -4.97 13.79 -8.99
N VAL A 266 -4.46 12.83 -9.77
CA VAL A 266 -5.12 11.54 -10.02
C VAL A 266 -5.40 10.82 -8.70
N ARG A 267 -4.41 10.74 -7.81
CA ARG A 267 -4.58 10.11 -6.50
C ARG A 267 -5.57 10.87 -5.62
N ASN A 268 -5.48 12.20 -5.56
CA ASN A 268 -6.41 13.03 -4.79
C ASN A 268 -7.85 12.84 -5.26
N SER A 269 -8.06 12.67 -6.57
CA SER A 269 -9.38 12.31 -7.12
C SER A 269 -9.85 10.93 -6.65
N LYS A 270 -8.96 9.93 -6.58
CA LYS A 270 -9.29 8.60 -6.01
C LYS A 270 -9.65 8.69 -4.53
N ILE A 271 -8.90 9.46 -3.74
CA ILE A 271 -9.17 9.66 -2.31
C ILE A 271 -10.50 10.40 -2.10
N LYS A 272 -10.77 11.47 -2.85
CA LYS A 272 -12.07 12.17 -2.80
C LYS A 272 -13.25 11.25 -3.10
N ASN A 273 -13.02 10.23 -3.91
CA ASN A 273 -14.00 9.24 -4.33
C ASN A 273 -13.77 7.87 -3.68
N LEU A 274 -13.29 7.85 -2.42
CA LEU A 274 -13.21 6.58 -1.67
C LEU A 274 -14.56 5.84 -1.73
N PRO A 275 -14.56 4.51 -1.83
CA PRO A 275 -15.80 3.74 -1.87
C PRO A 275 -16.76 4.09 -0.73
N LYS A 276 -18.05 4.06 -1.03
CA LYS A 276 -19.11 4.21 -0.03
C LYS A 276 -19.64 2.83 0.35
N MET A 277 -20.02 2.68 1.62
CA MET A 277 -20.82 1.54 2.06
C MET A 277 -22.17 1.55 1.33
N ALA A 278 -22.62 0.39 0.84
CA ALA A 278 -23.79 0.33 -0.04
C ALA A 278 -25.11 0.37 0.73
N ASN A 279 -25.26 -0.42 1.79
CA ASN A 279 -26.58 -0.73 2.36
C ASN A 279 -26.67 -0.77 3.90
N THR A 280 -25.55 -0.65 4.64
CA THR A 280 -25.55 -0.63 6.10
C THR A 280 -24.66 0.50 6.60
N GLN A 281 -25.20 1.26 7.55
CA GLN A 281 -24.51 2.39 8.15
C GLN A 281 -23.73 1.86 9.36
N ILE A 282 -22.48 1.45 9.16
CA ILE A 282 -21.61 1.10 10.29
C ILE A 282 -21.02 2.39 10.83
N ASP A 283 -21.73 2.99 11.78
CA ASP A 283 -21.37 4.32 12.31
C ASP A 283 -20.27 4.27 13.36
N ASN A 284 -20.08 3.12 14.02
CA ASN A 284 -19.09 2.98 15.09
C ASN A 284 -18.62 1.53 15.25
N ALA A 285 -17.58 1.38 16.07
CA ALA A 285 -16.86 0.13 16.23
C ALA A 285 -17.53 -0.88 17.17
N ASP A 286 -18.65 -0.52 17.81
CA ASP A 286 -19.44 -1.37 18.71
C ASP A 286 -20.74 -1.87 18.06
N ASP A 287 -20.92 -1.60 16.76
CA ASP A 287 -22.10 -2.02 16.01
C ASP A 287 -22.21 -3.56 16.06
N PRO A 288 -23.28 -4.11 16.65
CA PRO A 288 -23.43 -5.56 16.79
C PRO A 288 -23.51 -6.28 15.44
N ASP A 289 -23.89 -5.57 14.38
CA ASP A 289 -23.93 -6.13 13.03
C ASP A 289 -22.53 -6.50 12.54
N LEU A 290 -21.47 -5.82 13.00
CA LEU A 290 -20.08 -6.11 12.67
C LEU A 290 -19.58 -7.48 13.13
N HIS A 291 -20.13 -7.95 14.24
CA HIS A 291 -19.62 -9.12 14.94
C HIS A 291 -20.63 -10.27 14.94
N GLN A 292 -21.67 -10.18 14.10
CA GLN A 292 -22.65 -11.26 14.03
C GLN A 292 -21.97 -12.58 13.66
N PRO A 293 -22.26 -13.66 14.40
CA PRO A 293 -21.47 -14.88 14.34
C PRO A 293 -21.58 -15.61 12.99
N ILE A 294 -20.48 -16.31 12.68
CA ILE A 294 -20.42 -17.52 11.85
C ILE A 294 -21.12 -18.65 12.61
N ASN A 295 -22.41 -18.49 12.90
CA ASN A 295 -23.22 -19.64 13.28
C ASN A 295 -23.68 -20.28 11.97
N GLY A 296 -22.94 -21.30 11.54
CA GLY A 296 -23.47 -22.34 10.67
C GLY A 296 -24.81 -22.85 11.22
N PRO A 297 -25.68 -23.39 10.37
CA PRO A 297 -27.11 -23.46 10.63
C PRO A 297 -27.40 -24.19 11.94
N ASP A 298 -28.05 -23.49 12.87
CA ASP A 298 -28.74 -24.12 13.99
C ASP A 298 -30.04 -24.73 13.46
N ILE A 299 -29.91 -25.89 12.81
CA ILE A 299 -31.01 -26.83 12.67
C ILE A 299 -31.02 -27.70 13.92
N THR A 300 -31.37 -27.11 15.07
CA THR A 300 -32.02 -27.87 16.12
C THR A 300 -33.28 -28.49 15.54
N GLU A 301 -33.28 -29.81 15.54
CA GLU A 301 -34.37 -30.71 15.23
C GLU A 301 -35.68 -30.30 15.93
N GLY A 302 -36.78 -30.32 15.14
CA GLY A 302 -38.13 -30.63 15.62
C GLY A 302 -39.03 -29.46 15.98
N PRO A 303 -40.27 -29.48 15.46
CA PRO A 303 -41.33 -29.97 16.34
C PRO A 303 -41.95 -31.24 15.79
N ALA A 304 -41.68 -32.38 16.44
CA ALA A 304 -42.58 -33.52 16.39
C ALA A 304 -43.67 -33.29 17.45
N HIS A 305 -44.72 -32.58 17.06
CA HIS A 305 -46.03 -32.72 17.68
C HIS A 305 -47.11 -32.50 16.62
N GLU A 306 -47.32 -33.54 15.82
CA GLU A 306 -48.66 -33.84 15.33
C GLU A 306 -49.38 -34.73 16.36
N ARG A 307 -50.71 -34.60 16.32
CA ARG A 307 -51.72 -35.04 17.29
C ARG A 307 -51.85 -36.55 17.45
#